data_AF-A0A498DPG4-F1
#
_entry.id   AF-A0A498DPG4-F1
#
_cell.length_a   1.000
_cell.length_b   1.000
_cell.length_c   1.000
_cell.angle_alpha   90.00
_cell.angle_beta   90.00
_cell.angle_gamma   90.00
#
_symmetry.space_group_name_H-M   'P 1'
#
loop_
_entity.id
_entity.type
_entity.pdbx_description
1 polymer ?
#
loop_
_entity_poly.entity_id
_entity_poly.type
_entity_poly.pdbx_seq_one_letter_code
_entity_poly.pdbx_strand_id
1 'polypeptide(L)'
;MMDHDLPNDARERLATLLRRSVAYACAGIRSSLEVAAEPTVRAYISVSESAEEHPQLTAHMTFCTHRTNSIPYIEDIESLTQEGILELGHDDLSQFTLNK
;
A
#
# COMPACT_ATOMS: atom_id res chain seq x y z
N MET A 1 -1.44 16.46 1.34
CA MET A 1 -2.86 16.54 0.98
C MET A 1 -3.60 15.65 1.96
N MET A 2 -4.64 16.15 2.62
CA MET A 2 -5.27 15.49 3.76
C MET A 2 -6.58 14.80 3.35
N ASP A 3 -7.15 13.98 4.22
CA ASP A 3 -8.34 13.14 3.92
C ASP A 3 -9.59 13.93 3.51
N HIS A 4 -9.65 15.24 3.81
CA HIS A 4 -10.72 16.12 3.35
C HIS A 4 -10.64 16.50 1.87
N ASP A 5 -9.52 16.20 1.19
CA ASP A 5 -9.33 16.41 -0.25
C ASP A 5 -9.80 15.20 -1.09
N LEU A 6 -10.56 14.27 -0.49
CA LEU A 6 -11.09 13.07 -1.14
C LEU A 6 -12.56 13.25 -1.51
N PRO A 7 -13.01 12.67 -2.64
CA PRO A 7 -14.43 12.66 -2.99
C PRO A 7 -15.29 12.02 -1.89
N ASN A 8 -16.53 12.51 -1.75
CA ASN A 8 -17.53 11.90 -0.87
C ASN A 8 -18.24 10.71 -1.55
N ASP A 9 -18.21 10.63 -2.88
CA ASP A 9 -18.67 9.44 -3.60
C ASP A 9 -17.76 8.25 -3.32
N ALA A 10 -18.34 7.13 -2.86
CA ALA A 10 -17.58 5.98 -2.40
C ALA A 10 -16.71 5.36 -3.51
N ARG A 11 -17.17 5.35 -4.77
CA ARG A 11 -16.43 4.74 -5.88
C ARG A 11 -15.28 5.63 -6.31
N GLU A 12 -15.51 6.93 -6.45
CA GLU A 12 -14.47 7.90 -6.78
C GLU A 12 -13.43 8.01 -5.66
N ARG A 13 -13.89 7.96 -4.40
CA ARG A 13 -13.03 7.92 -3.22
C ARG A 13 -12.13 6.68 -3.23
N LEU A 14 -12.69 5.50 -3.42
CA LEU A 14 -11.92 4.25 -3.51
C LEU A 14 -10.87 4.31 -4.62
N ALA A 15 -11.27 4.74 -5.83
CA ALA A 15 -10.34 4.85 -6.95
C ALA A 15 -9.22 5.87 -6.67
N THR A 16 -9.53 6.97 -6.00
CA THR A 16 -8.56 8.00 -5.62
C THR A 16 -7.60 7.50 -4.55
N LEU A 17 -8.11 6.84 -3.51
CA LEU A 17 -7.32 6.20 -2.46
C LEU A 17 -6.34 5.18 -3.05
N LEU A 18 -6.83 4.24 -3.86
CA LEU A 18 -5.99 3.21 -4.47
C LEU A 18 -4.90 3.80 -5.37
N ARG A 19 -5.24 4.75 -6.26
CA ARG A 19 -4.23 5.39 -7.12
C ARG A 19 -3.14 6.10 -6.32
N ARG A 20 -3.52 6.84 -5.27
CA ARG A 20 -2.56 7.55 -4.41
C ARG A 20 -1.71 6.54 -3.66
N SER A 21 -2.31 5.54 -3.03
CA SER A 21 -1.59 4.51 -2.28
C SER A 21 -0.62 3.75 -3.16
N VAL A 22 -1.02 3.31 -4.35
CA VAL A 22 -0.09 2.64 -5.28
C VAL A 22 1.04 3.58 -5.70
N ALA A 23 0.75 4.83 -6.05
CA ALA A 23 1.79 5.80 -6.42
C ALA A 23 2.80 6.05 -5.28
N TYR A 24 2.33 6.20 -4.05
CA TYR A 24 3.19 6.37 -2.87
C TYR A 24 3.97 5.10 -2.55
N ALA A 25 3.37 3.92 -2.67
CA ALA A 25 4.05 2.63 -2.50
C ALA A 25 5.20 2.48 -3.51
N CYS A 26 4.94 2.75 -4.80
CA CYS A 26 5.97 2.72 -5.82
C CYS A 26 7.11 3.71 -5.55
N ALA A 27 6.79 4.93 -5.10
CA ALA A 27 7.78 5.92 -4.73
C ALA A 27 8.64 5.45 -3.54
N GLY A 28 8.00 4.92 -2.49
CA GLY A 28 8.69 4.41 -1.30
C GLY A 28 9.60 3.22 -1.59
N ILE A 29 9.11 2.23 -2.37
CA ILE A 29 9.91 1.08 -2.79
C ILE A 29 11.11 1.58 -3.61
N ARG A 30 10.90 2.48 -4.58
CA ARG A 30 12.00 3.03 -5.39
C ARG A 30 13.05 3.74 -4.54
N SER A 31 12.63 4.61 -3.62
CA SER A 31 13.55 5.30 -2.71
C SER A 31 14.30 4.33 -1.79
N SER A 32 13.70 3.20 -1.40
CA SER A 32 14.39 2.20 -0.59
C SER A 32 15.59 1.55 -1.29
N LEU A 33 15.53 1.40 -2.62
CA LEU A 33 16.63 0.87 -3.44
C LEU A 33 17.85 1.80 -3.46
N GLU A 34 17.63 3.10 -3.27
CA GLU A 34 18.72 4.09 -3.24
C GLU A 34 19.48 4.05 -1.91
N VAL A 35 18.87 3.50 -0.84
CA VAL A 35 19.39 3.55 0.52
C VAL A 35 19.90 2.18 1.00
N ALA A 36 19.31 1.08 0.54
CA ALA A 36 19.64 -0.28 0.98
C ALA A 36 20.19 -1.15 -0.16
N ALA A 37 21.23 -1.93 0.15
CA ALA A 37 21.86 -2.83 -0.80
C ALA A 37 21.00 -4.06 -1.18
N GLU A 38 19.96 -4.37 -0.38
CA GLU A 38 19.05 -5.49 -0.64
C GLU A 38 17.59 -5.01 -0.76
N PRO A 39 16.89 -5.34 -1.86
CA PRO A 39 15.50 -4.98 -2.07
C PRO A 39 14.59 -5.92 -1.29
N THR A 40 14.39 -5.65 0.00
CA THR A 40 13.47 -6.45 0.83
C THR A 40 12.22 -5.68 1.25
N VAL A 41 12.06 -4.44 0.79
CA VAL A 41 10.90 -3.62 1.12
C VAL A 41 9.70 -4.06 0.28
N ARG A 42 8.65 -4.48 0.99
CA ARG A 42 7.31 -4.73 0.46
C ARG A 42 6.36 -3.68 1.00
N ALA A 43 5.45 -3.20 0.17
CA ALA A 43 4.37 -2.33 0.60
C ALA A 43 3.06 -3.12 0.62
N TYR A 44 2.32 -3.02 1.71
CA TYR A 44 0.98 -3.57 1.86
C TYR A 44 -0.01 -2.44 1.93
N ILE A 45 -1.01 -2.46 1.06
CA ILE A 45 -2.09 -1.48 1.04
C ILE A 45 -3.37 -2.20 1.46
N SER A 46 -4.01 -1.73 2.52
CA SER A 46 -5.35 -2.18 2.90
C SER A 46 -6.37 -1.04 2.77
N VAL A 47 -7.61 -1.37 2.40
CA VAL A 47 -8.72 -0.42 2.35
C VAL A 47 -9.84 -0.92 3.25
N SER A 48 -10.32 -0.05 4.14
CA SER A 48 -11.37 -0.34 5.11
C SER A 48 -12.21 0.90 5.37
N GLU A 49 -13.32 0.74 6.08
CA GLU A 49 -14.13 1.87 6.57
C GLU A 49 -13.62 2.34 7.93
N SER A 50 -13.59 3.66 8.15
CA SER A 50 -13.28 4.23 9.46
C SER A 50 -14.34 3.85 10.49
N ALA A 51 -13.92 3.69 11.75
CA ALA A 51 -14.81 3.37 12.87
C ALA A 51 -15.61 4.59 13.39
N GLU A 52 -15.92 5.56 12.53
CA GLU A 52 -16.59 6.81 12.88
C GLU A 52 -18.12 6.71 12.74
N GLU A 53 -18.85 7.66 13.32
CA GLU A 53 -20.32 7.74 13.21
C GLU A 53 -20.81 7.81 11.76
N HIS A 54 -19.98 8.35 10.88
CA HIS A 54 -20.16 8.36 9.43
C HIS A 54 -18.95 7.69 8.77
N PRO A 55 -18.96 6.34 8.62
CA PRO A 55 -17.81 5.60 8.13
C PRO A 55 -17.41 6.07 6.74
N GLN A 56 -16.12 6.37 6.56
CA GLN A 56 -15.54 6.71 5.27
C GLN A 56 -14.48 5.68 4.91
N LEU A 57 -14.35 5.38 3.61
CA LEU A 57 -13.24 4.56 3.15
C LEU A 57 -11.91 5.25 3.47
N THR A 58 -11.00 4.50 4.07
CA THR A 58 -9.61 4.87 4.33
C THR A 58 -8.70 3.83 3.69
N ALA A 59 -7.50 4.25 3.30
CA ALA A 59 -6.46 3.33 2.86
C ALA A 59 -5.27 3.41 3.81
N HIS A 60 -4.83 2.26 4.29
CA HIS A 60 -3.65 2.11 5.10
C HIS A 60 -2.53 1.55 4.24
N MET A 61 -1.33 2.07 4.42
CA MET A 61 -0.14 1.56 3.75
C MET A 61 0.94 1.27 4.78
N THR A 62 1.49 0.06 4.70
CA THR A 62 2.56 -0.38 5.58
C THR A 62 3.73 -0.85 4.73
N PHE A 63 4.93 -0.31 5.00
CA PHE A 63 6.17 -0.81 4.42
C PHE A 63 6.82 -1.80 5.39
N CYS A 64 7.13 -2.99 4.89
CA CYS A 64 7.79 -4.04 5.66
C CYS A 64 9.09 -4.40 4.99
N THR A 65 10.09 -4.80 5.77
CA THR A 65 11.34 -5.39 5.27
C THR A 65 11.53 -6.77 5.89
N HIS A 66 11.91 -7.74 5.09
CA HIS A 66 12.32 -9.05 5.59
C HIS A 66 13.78 -9.00 6.02
N ARG A 67 14.05 -9.34 7.28
CA ARG A 67 15.42 -9.53 7.78
C ARG A 67 15.76 -11.02 7.75
N THR A 68 16.96 -11.36 7.29
CA THR A 68 17.39 -12.74 6.98
C THR A 68 17.41 -13.71 8.17
N ASN A 69 17.07 -13.28 9.39
CA ASN A 69 16.99 -14.11 10.60
C ASN A 69 15.77 -13.80 11.48
N SER A 70 14.76 -13.12 10.93
CA SER A 70 13.50 -12.86 11.65
C SER A 70 12.40 -13.74 11.12
N ILE A 71 11.77 -14.52 12.00
CA ILE A 71 10.52 -15.21 11.69
C ILE A 71 9.43 -14.14 11.57
N PRO A 72 8.67 -14.10 10.46
CA PRO A 72 7.59 -13.15 10.31
C PRO A 72 6.48 -13.44 11.35
N TYR A 73 5.89 -12.40 11.91
CA TYR A 73 4.76 -12.54 12.84
C TYR A 73 3.50 -13.10 12.15
N ILE A 74 3.37 -12.84 10.85
CA ILE A 74 2.29 -13.30 9.99
C ILE A 74 2.98 -13.87 8.74
N GLU A 75 2.85 -15.17 8.50
CA GLU A 75 3.52 -15.85 7.39
C GLU A 75 2.87 -15.56 6.03
N ASP A 76 1.55 -15.35 6.01
CA ASP A 76 0.76 -15.13 4.79
C ASP A 76 -0.21 -13.96 5.00
N ILE A 77 0.33 -12.75 4.97
CA ILE A 77 -0.46 -11.53 5.14
C ILE A 77 -1.45 -11.31 3.98
N GLU A 78 -1.18 -11.89 2.80
CA GLU A 78 -2.07 -11.86 1.63
C GLU A 78 -3.35 -12.67 1.85
N SER A 79 -3.29 -13.72 2.67
CA SER A 79 -4.46 -14.54 3.03
C SER A 79 -5.48 -13.85 3.94
N LEU A 80 -5.17 -12.66 4.47
CA LEU A 80 -6.07 -11.91 5.35
C LEU A 80 -7.21 -11.28 4.53
N THR A 81 -8.28 -12.04 4.33
CA THR A 81 -9.45 -11.63 3.54
C THR A 81 -10.32 -10.55 4.18
N GLN A 82 -10.09 -10.21 5.46
CA GLN A 82 -10.91 -9.23 6.18
C GLN A 82 -10.57 -7.77 5.82
N GLU A 83 -9.41 -7.54 5.20
CA GLU A 83 -9.04 -6.24 4.67
C GLU A 83 -8.64 -6.41 3.20
N GLY A 84 -9.01 -5.47 2.32
CA GLY A 84 -8.61 -5.55 0.92
C GLY A 84 -7.11 -5.30 0.79
N ILE A 85 -6.29 -6.35 0.88
CA ILE A 85 -4.83 -6.26 0.90
C ILE A 85 -4.27 -6.39 -0.52
N LEU A 86 -3.46 -5.40 -0.91
CA LEU A 86 -2.62 -5.42 -2.09
C LEU A 86 -1.16 -5.40 -1.64
N GLU A 87 -0.38 -6.40 -2.03
CA GLU A 87 1.08 -6.42 -1.88
C GLU A 87 1.76 -5.83 -3.12
N LEU A 88 2.79 -5.01 -2.90
CA LEU A 88 3.68 -4.51 -3.94
C LEU A 88 5.14 -4.72 -3.54
N GLY A 89 5.88 -5.44 -4.38
CA GLY A 89 7.31 -5.60 -4.30
C GLY A 89 8.08 -4.82 -5.35
N HIS A 90 9.40 -5.01 -5.36
CA HIS A 90 10.29 -4.43 -6.37
C HIS A 90 9.87 -4.80 -7.81
N ASP A 91 9.55 -6.07 -8.05
CA ASP A 91 9.29 -6.59 -9.39
C ASP A 91 7.98 -6.02 -9.99
N ASP A 92 7.06 -5.61 -9.12
CA ASP A 92 5.78 -5.01 -9.51
C ASP A 92 5.93 -3.58 -10.02
N LEU A 93 7.02 -2.89 -9.70
CA LEU A 93 7.25 -1.51 -10.17
C LEU A 93 7.20 -1.41 -11.69
N SER A 94 7.62 -2.47 -12.39
CA SER A 94 7.61 -2.55 -13.85
C SER A 94 6.21 -2.42 -14.45
N GLN A 95 5.19 -2.89 -13.73
CA GLN A 95 3.78 -2.89 -14.15
C GLN A 95 3.14 -1.49 -14.04
N PHE A 96 3.74 -0.59 -13.25
CA PHE A 96 3.22 0.77 -12.98
C PHE A 96 4.04 1.89 -13.65
N THR A 97 5.15 1.55 -14.30
CA THR A 97 5.84 2.46 -15.21
C THR A 97 5.04 2.61 -16.50
N LEU A 98 4.28 3.70 -16.61
CA LEU A 98 3.83 4.21 -17.90
C LEU A 98 5.06 4.46 -18.78
N ASN A 99 5.10 3.82 -19.95
CA ASN A 99 5.99 4.21 -21.05
C ASN A 99 5.88 5.73 -21.23
N LYS A 100 7.02 6.40 -21.12
CA LYS A 100 7.14 7.84 -21.37
C LYS A 100 6.72 8.20 -22.78
#